data_AF-A0A932C808-F1
#
_entry.id   AF-A0A932C808-F1
#
_cell.length_a   1.000
_cell.length_b   1.000
_cell.length_c   1.000
_cell.angle_alpha   90.00
_cell.angle_beta   90.00
_cell.angle_gamma   90.00
#
_symmetry.space_group_name_H-M   'P 1'
#
loop_
_entity.id
_entity.type
_entity.pdbx_description
1 polymer ?
#
loop_
_entity_poly.entity_id
_entity_poly.type
_entity_poly.pdbx_seq_one_letter_code
_entity_poly.pdbx_strand_id
1 'polypeptide(L)' 'MRATLTVSLPKKMRREVGQTARALHLTESEFVRRALMDRLWEETFEASRRRLVPAARAQGIYTDEDVFRTVS' A
#
# COMPACT_ATOMS: atom_id res chain seq x y z
N MET A 1 6.00 17.84 9.01
CA MET A 1 4.94 18.20 9.98
C MET A 1 4.15 16.94 10.33
N ARG A 2 3.74 16.76 11.59
CA ARG A 2 2.88 15.63 12.01
C ARG A 2 1.46 16.16 12.19
N ALA A 3 0.48 15.42 11.66
CA ALA A 3 -0.94 15.66 11.89
C ALA A 3 -1.54 14.47 12.65
N THR A 4 -2.54 14.75 13.48
CA THR A 4 -3.26 13.73 14.26
C THR A 4 -4.63 13.51 13.64
N LEU A 5 -4.95 12.25 13.37
CA LEU A 5 -6.27 11.81 12.93
C LEU A 5 -6.89 10.96 14.06
N THR A 6 -8.00 11.42 14.61
CA THR A 6 -8.77 10.67 15.62
C THR A 6 -9.90 9.91 14.92
N VAL A 7 -9.96 8.60 15.11
CA VAL A 7 -10.98 7.73 14.53
C VAL A 7 -11.67 6.90 15.60
N SER A 8 -12.98 6.71 15.47
CA SER A 8 -13.72 5.76 16.29
C SER A 8 -13.60 4.36 15.70
N LEU A 9 -13.22 3.39 16.54
CA LEU A 9 -13.11 1.99 16.14
C LEU A 9 -14.04 1.13 16.99
N PRO A 10 -14.65 0.07 16.42
CA PRO A 10 -15.32 -0.95 17.21
C PRO A 10 -14.39 -1.52 18.29
N LYS A 11 -14.92 -1.78 19.49
CA LYS A 11 -14.12 -2.27 20.64
C LYS A 11 -13.29 -3.52 20.30
N LYS A 12 -13.87 -4.44 19.52
CA LYS A 12 -13.20 -5.65 19.04
C LYS A 12 -11.98 -5.30 18.17
N MET A 13 -12.15 -4.40 17.22
CA MET A 13 -11.07 -3.98 16.31
C MET A 13 -9.93 -3.29 17.06
N ARG A 14 -10.22 -2.41 18.01
CA ARG A 14 -9.18 -1.81 18.86
C ARG A 14 -8.38 -2.86 19.62
N ARG A 15 -9.05 -3.91 20.12
CA ARG A 15 -8.38 -5.03 20.81
C ARG A 15 -7.45 -5.80 19.88
N GLU A 16 -7.91 -6.09 18.65
CA GLU A 16 -7.11 -6.77 17.63
C GLU A 16 -5.88 -5.94 17.25
N VAL A 17 -6.03 -4.63 17.01
CA VAL A 17 -4.91 -3.71 16.78
C VAL A 17 -3.87 -3.79 17.90
N GLY A 18 -4.31 -3.72 19.15
CA GLY A 18 -3.41 -3.81 20.30
C GLY A 18 -2.69 -5.16 20.41
N GLN A 19 -3.38 -6.27 20.13
CA GLN A 19 -2.77 -7.61 20.16
C GLN A 19 -1.74 -7.79 19.04
N THR A 20 -2.08 -7.40 17.82
CA THR A 20 -1.20 -7.52 16.66
C THR A 20 0.00 -6.59 16.77
N ALA A 21 -0.19 -5.34 17.20
CA ALA A 21 0.91 -4.41 17.41
C ALA A 21 1.93 -4.97 18.41
N ARG A 22 1.47 -5.54 19.53
CA ARG A 22 2.34 -6.19 20.52
C ARG A 22 3.09 -7.38 19.95
N ALA A 23 2.41 -8.25 19.20
CA ALA A 23 3.02 -9.43 18.58
C ALA A 23 4.11 -9.05 17.56
N LEU A 24 4.00 -7.87 16.95
CA LEU A 24 4.98 -7.31 16.01
C LEU A 24 6.02 -6.39 16.65
N HIS A 25 6.02 -6.26 17.99
CA HIS A 25 6.87 -5.31 18.72
C HIS A 25 6.73 -3.85 18.25
N LEU A 26 5.51 -3.44 17.94
CA LEU A 26 5.15 -2.08 17.52
C LEU A 26 4.21 -1.43 18.53
N THR A 27 4.19 -0.10 18.55
CA THR A 27 3.09 0.65 19.16
C THR A 27 1.82 0.56 18.30
N GLU A 28 0.63 0.71 18.90
CA GLU A 28 -0.64 0.75 18.14
C GLU A 28 -0.61 1.83 17.05
N SER A 29 -0.05 2.99 17.35
CA SER A 29 0.10 4.11 16.41
C SER A 29 1.03 3.78 15.24
N GLU A 30 2.11 3.04 15.46
CA GLU A 30 3.01 2.61 14.38
C GLU A 30 2.35 1.56 13.50
N PHE A 31 1.69 0.57 14.12
CA PHE A 31 0.95 -0.45 13.40
C PHE A 31 -0.12 0.16 12.49
N VAL A 32 -0.97 1.03 13.04
CA VAL A 32 -2.04 1.70 12.27
C VAL A 32 -1.45 2.56 11.15
N ARG A 33 -0.35 3.29 11.42
CA ARG A 33 0.29 4.13 10.40
C ARG A 33 0.86 3.30 9.25
N ARG A 34 1.52 2.17 9.55
CA ARG A 34 2.02 1.24 8.51
C ARG A 34 0.89 0.67 7.69
N ALA A 35 -0.16 0.14 8.34
CA ALA A 35 -1.32 -0.40 7.65
C ALA A 35 -1.99 0.63 6.71
N LEU A 36 -2.09 1.88 7.15
CA LEU A 36 -2.61 2.97 6.30
C LEU A 36 -1.67 3.28 5.13
N MET A 37 -0.35 3.33 5.36
CA MET A 37 0.62 3.56 4.29
C MET A 37 0.57 2.45 3.25
N ASP A 38 0.54 1.18 3.68
CA ASP A 38 0.45 0.02 2.79
C ASP A 38 -0.83 0.08 1.95
N ARG A 39 -1.97 0.37 2.58
CA ARG A 39 -3.24 0.48 1.87
C ARG A 39 -3.29 1.63 0.87
N LEU A 40 -2.72 2.79 1.22
CA LEU A 40 -2.64 3.93 0.30
C LEU A 40 -1.69 3.63 -0.87
N TRP A 41 -0.61 2.90 -0.61
CA TRP A 41 0.33 2.48 -1.63
C TRP A 41 -0.30 1.51 -2.63
N GLU A 42 -1.04 0.51 -2.15
CA GLU A 42 -1.81 -0.42 -2.99
C GLU A 42 -2.76 0.34 -3.93
N GLU A 43 -3.53 1.30 -3.38
CA GLU A 43 -4.49 2.07 -4.18
C GLU A 43 -3.77 2.92 -5.25
N THR A 44 -2.64 3.54 -4.87
CA THR A 44 -1.83 4.35 -5.79
C THR A 44 -1.19 3.49 -6.88
N PHE A 45 -0.71 2.30 -6.53
CA PHE A 45 -0.13 1.34 -7.46
C PHE A 45 -1.17 0.85 -8.47
N GLU A 46 -2.36 0.44 -8.00
CA GLU A 46 -3.44 -0.01 -8.88
C GLU A 46 -3.94 1.11 -9.81
N ALA A 47 -4.06 2.33 -9.31
CA ALA A 47 -4.41 3.48 -10.12
C ALA A 47 -3.38 3.75 -11.23
N SER A 48 -2.09 3.63 -10.89
CA SER A 48 -0.98 3.76 -11.85
C SER A 48 -1.01 2.65 -12.88
N ARG A 49 -1.20 1.41 -12.44
CA ARG A 49 -1.27 0.23 -13.31
C ARG A 49 -2.40 0.33 -14.34
N ARG A 50 -3.58 0.79 -13.92
CA ARG A 50 -4.73 1.00 -14.83
C ARG A 50 -4.43 1.98 -15.96
N ARG A 51 -3.56 2.96 -15.74
CA ARG A 51 -3.17 3.96 -16.74
C ARG A 51 -2.00 3.48 -17.60
N LEU A 52 -0.98 2.92 -16.97
CA LEU A 52 0.29 2.60 -17.63
C LEU A 52 0.24 1.28 -18.42
N VAL A 53 -0.49 0.27 -17.95
CA VAL A 53 -0.56 -1.03 -18.65
C VAL A 53 -1.14 -0.90 -20.06
N PRO A 54 -2.27 -0.19 -20.30
CA PRO A 54 -2.76 0.03 -21.66
C PRO A 54 -1.76 0.77 -22.55
N ALA A 55 -1.08 1.79 -22.02
CA ALA A 55 -0.08 2.55 -22.76
C ALA A 55 1.14 1.69 -23.14
N ALA A 56 1.61 0.83 -22.24
CA ALA A 56 2.69 -0.12 -22.48
C ALA A 56 2.31 -1.15 -23.56
N ARG A 57 1.10 -1.71 -23.48
CA ARG A 57 0.59 -2.67 -24.48
C ARG A 57 0.45 -2.07 -25.87
N ALA A 58 0.03 -0.81 -25.97
CA ALA A 58 -0.02 -0.09 -27.24
C ALA A 58 1.38 0.09 -27.87
N GLN A 59 2.44 0.02 -27.07
CA GLN A 59 3.83 0.05 -27.50
C GLN A 59 4.45 -1.36 -27.66
N GLY A 60 3.66 -2.42 -27.52
CA GLY A 60 4.14 -3.80 -27.68
C GLY A 60 4.81 -4.39 -26.44
N ILE A 61 4.74 -3.72 -25.28
CA ILE A 61 5.36 -4.18 -24.03
C ILE A 61 4.34 -4.97 -23.20
N TYR A 62 4.58 -6.26 -23.01
CA TYR A 62 3.67 -7.18 -22.28
C TYR A 62 4.35 -7.89 -21.12
N THR A 63 5.66 -8.08 -21.21
CA THR A 63 6.48 -8.85 -20.28
C THR A 63 7.69 -8.04 -19.83
N ASP A 64 8.33 -8.50 -18.75
CA ASP A 64 9.57 -7.88 -18.27
C ASP A 64 10.69 -8.00 -19.31
N GLU A 65 10.71 -9.07 -20.11
CA GLU A 65 11.65 -9.24 -21.23
C GLU A 65 11.49 -8.14 -22.30
N ASP A 66 10.26 -7.73 -22.62
CA ASP A 66 10.00 -6.63 -23.56
C ASP A 66 10.54 -5.29 -23.01
N VAL A 67 10.44 -5.10 -21.69
CA VAL A 67 11.01 -3.93 -21.02
C VAL A 67 12.53 -3.96 -21.12
N PHE A 68 13.17 -5.09 -20.76
CA PHE A 68 14.63 -5.22 -20.80
C PHE A 68 15.19 -4.94 -22.19
N ARG A 69 14.58 -5.50 -23.25
CA ARG A 69 14.96 -5.24 -24.65
C ARG A 69 14.86 -3.77 -25.06
N THR A 70 14.02 -2.99 -24.38
CA THR A 70 13.79 -1.58 -24.71
C THR A 70 14.78 -0.66 -23.98
N VAL A 71 15.23 -1.03 -22.78
CA VAL A 71 16.02 -0.16 -21.89
C VAL A 71 17.47 -0.59 -21.67
N SER A 72 17.86 -1.77 -22.16
CA SER A 72 19.23 -2.32 -22.11
C SER A 72 19.84 -2.40 -23.50
#